data_AF-A0A235IUW1-F1
#
_entry.id   AF-A0A235IUW1-F1
#
_cell.length_a   1.000
_cell.length_b   1.000
_cell.length_c   1.000
_cell.angle_alpha   90.00
_cell.angle_beta   90.00
_cell.angle_gamma   90.00
#
_symmetry.space_group_name_H-M   'P 1'
#
loop_
_entity.id
_entity.type
_entity.pdbx_description
1 polymer ?
#
loop_
_entity_poly.entity_id
_entity_poly.type
_entity_poly.pdbx_seq_one_letter_code
_entity_poly.pdbx_strand_id
1 'polypeptide(L)' 'MSDSNFIEALRWTSEAKEKLQNIPFFVRTQARARIEQLAREGGQELVTADLVEQARLEFGQ' A
#
# COMPACT_ATOMS: atom_id res chain seq x y z
N MET A 1 -17.45 -18.64 -18.11
CA MET A 1 -17.14 -18.36 -16.70
C MET A 1 -16.23 -17.16 -16.69
N SER A 2 -16.79 -15.97 -16.47
CA SER A 2 -16.02 -14.74 -16.27
C SER A 2 -16.49 -14.10 -14.98
N ASP A 3 -16.44 -14.90 -13.92
CA ASP A 3 -16.48 -14.37 -12.57
C ASP A 3 -15.06 -13.90 -12.30
N SER A 4 -14.83 -12.60 -12.26
CA SER A 4 -13.77 -11.96 -11.44
C SER A 4 -13.72 -10.47 -11.71
N ASN A 5 -14.80 -9.74 -11.40
CA ASN A 5 -14.61 -8.36 -10.94
C ASN A 5 -14.27 -8.42 -9.44
N PHE A 6 -13.20 -9.17 -9.10
CA PHE A 6 -12.59 -9.05 -7.79
C PHE A 6 -11.80 -7.77 -7.86
N ILE A 7 -12.12 -6.83 -6.99
CA ILE A 7 -11.26 -5.70 -6.67
C ILE A 7 -9.84 -6.25 -6.53
N GLU A 8 -8.97 -6.03 -7.51
CA GLU A 8 -7.63 -6.62 -7.51
C GLU A 8 -6.86 -6.04 -6.33
N ALA A 9 -6.81 -6.81 -5.26
CA ALA A 9 -6.01 -6.48 -4.10
C ALA A 9 -4.54 -6.55 -4.53
N LEU A 10 -3.83 -5.43 -4.40
CA LEU A 10 -2.41 -5.37 -4.70
C LEU A 10 -1.66 -6.41 -3.88
N ARG A 11 -0.62 -7.00 -4.48
CA ARG A 11 0.32 -7.86 -3.75
C ARG A 11 1.21 -6.98 -2.88
N TRP A 12 1.69 -7.51 -1.76
CA TRP A 12 2.58 -6.79 -0.85
C TRP A 12 3.79 -7.65 -0.53
N THR A 13 4.99 -7.06 -0.58
CA THR A 13 6.19 -7.74 -0.06
C THR A 13 6.12 -7.87 1.46
N SER A 14 6.91 -8.78 2.03
CA SER A 14 6.97 -8.99 3.48
C SER A 14 7.43 -7.73 4.20
N GLU A 15 8.41 -7.03 3.65
CA GLU A 15 9.00 -5.80 4.18
C GLU A 15 7.97 -4.65 4.15
N ALA A 16 7.16 -4.55 3.09
CA ALA A 16 6.09 -3.56 3.00
C ALA A 16 5.02 -3.79 4.07
N LYS A 17 4.65 -5.05 4.33
CA LYS A 17 3.70 -5.40 5.39
C LYS A 17 4.25 -5.04 6.77
N GLU A 18 5.52 -5.32 7.03
CA GLU A 18 6.18 -4.97 8.29
C GLU A 18 6.20 -3.44 8.50
N LYS A 19 6.60 -2.67 7.49
CA LYS A 19 6.59 -1.20 7.56
C LYS A 19 5.19 -0.63 7.78
N LEU A 20 4.17 -1.20 7.14
CA LEU A 20 2.77 -0.83 7.38
C LEU A 20 2.32 -1.15 8.82
N GLN A 21 2.78 -2.25 9.42
CA GLN A 21 2.49 -2.58 10.81
C GLN A 21 3.13 -1.59 11.80
N ASN A 22 4.30 -1.04 11.45
CA ASN A 22 4.96 0.01 12.23
C ASN A 22 4.24 1.37 12.16
N ILE A 23 3.24 1.53 11.29
CA ILE A 23 2.37 2.72 11.28
C ILE A 23 1.34 2.59 12.43
N PRO A 24 1.15 3.65 13.25
CA PRO A 24 0.16 3.64 14.32
C PRO A 24 -1.24 3.27 13.82
N PHE A 25 -1.96 2.43 14.58
CA PHE A 25 -3.19 1.79 14.12
C PHE A 25 -4.27 2.80 13.65
N PHE A 26 -4.37 3.96 14.29
CA PHE A 26 -5.39 4.98 14.00
C PHE A 26 -5.19 5.68 12.65
N VAL A 27 -3.97 5.67 12.10
CA VAL A 27 -3.65 6.19 10.75
C VAL A 27 -3.34 5.10 9.73
N ARG A 28 -3.16 3.84 10.16
CA ARG A 28 -2.74 2.73 9.29
C ARG A 28 -3.67 2.51 8.10
N THR A 29 -4.98 2.66 8.28
CA THR A 29 -5.96 2.52 7.18
C THR A 29 -5.77 3.60 6.11
N GLN A 30 -5.55 4.85 6.53
CA GLN A 30 -5.28 5.96 5.61
C GLN A 30 -3.94 5.78 4.90
N ALA A 31 -2.89 5.39 5.64
CA ALA A 31 -1.59 5.10 5.06
C ALA A 31 -1.69 3.99 4.01
N ARG A 32 -2.36 2.88 4.33
CA ARG A 32 -2.59 1.78 3.37
C ARG A 32 -3.26 2.28 2.09
N ALA A 33 -4.31 3.10 2.22
CA ALA A 33 -5.01 3.63 1.06
C ALA A 33 -4.10 4.49 0.16
N ARG A 34 -3.26 5.37 0.72
CA ARG A 34 -2.28 6.13 -0.08
C ARG A 34 -1.24 5.24 -0.74
N ILE A 35 -0.71 4.25 -0.02
CA ILE A 35 0.29 3.32 -0.57
C ILE A 35 -0.28 2.54 -1.75
N GLU A 36 -1.49 2.02 -1.62
CA GLU A 36 -2.16 1.33 -2.72
C GLU A 36 -2.48 2.27 -3.89
N GLN A 37 -2.79 3.54 -3.60
CA GLN A 37 -3.00 4.54 -4.64
C GLN A 37 -1.69 4.86 -5.38
N LEU A 38 -0.57 5.04 -4.68
CA LEU A 38 0.76 5.25 -5.28
C LEU A 38 1.16 4.08 -6.20
N ALA A 39 0.92 2.85 -5.76
CA ALA A 39 1.17 1.67 -6.57
C ALA A 39 0.33 1.69 -7.86
N ARG A 40 -0.97 1.96 -7.77
CA ARG A 40 -1.87 2.05 -8.94
C ARG A 40 -1.49 3.20 -9.88
N GLU A 41 -1.15 4.37 -9.34
CA GLU A 41 -0.67 5.53 -10.11
C GLU A 41 0.64 5.22 -10.85
N GLY A 42 1.51 4.41 -10.24
CA GLY A 42 2.75 3.91 -10.86
C GLY A 42 2.57 2.68 -11.76
N GLY A 43 1.35 2.17 -11.95
CA GLY A 43 1.11 0.93 -12.71
C GLY A 43 1.71 -0.33 -12.07
N GLN A 44 1.96 -0.30 -10.76
CA GLN A 44 2.55 -1.40 -10.01
C GLN A 44 1.47 -2.27 -9.37
N GLU A 45 1.55 -3.58 -9.60
CA GLU A 45 0.69 -4.57 -8.94
C GLU A 45 1.24 -5.07 -7.60
N LEU A 46 2.48 -4.67 -7.27
CA LEU A 46 3.23 -5.09 -6.10
C LEU A 46 3.62 -3.87 -5.26
N VAL A 47 3.09 -3.79 -4.05
CA VAL A 47 3.49 -2.82 -3.04
C VAL A 47 4.81 -3.25 -2.41
N THR A 48 5.82 -2.41 -2.58
CA THR A 48 7.17 -2.58 -2.04
C THR A 48 7.37 -1.73 -0.78
N ALA A 49 8.46 -1.98 -0.06
CA ALA A 49 8.87 -1.16 1.08
C ALA A 49 9.03 0.33 0.72
N ASP A 50 9.52 0.62 -0.49
CA ASP A 50 9.77 1.99 -0.96
C ASP A 50 8.46 2.78 -1.11
N LEU A 51 7.39 2.14 -1.58
CA LEU A 51 6.06 2.78 -1.65
C LEU A 51 5.51 3.12 -0.26
N VAL A 52 5.81 2.30 0.75
CA VAL A 52 5.41 2.58 2.14
C VAL A 52 6.17 3.79 2.69
N GLU A 53 7.47 3.88 2.42
CA GLU A 53 8.29 5.03 2.83
C GLU A 53 7.91 6.31 2.08
N GLN A 54 7.64 6.22 0.77
CA GLN A 54 7.15 7.36 -0.01
C GLN A 54 5.86 7.92 0.58
N ALA A 55 4.90 7.05 0.92
CA ALA A 55 3.67 7.50 1.58
C ALA A 55 3.95 8.14 2.95
N ARG A 56 4.90 7.63 3.74
CA ARG A 56 5.28 8.23 5.03
C ARG A 56 5.80 9.67 4.86
N LEU A 57 6.63 9.91 3.85
CA LEU A 57 7.15 11.25 3.55
C LEU A 57 6.03 12.23 3.16
N GLU A 58 5.01 11.78 2.42
CA GLU A 58 3.82 12.59 2.07
C GLU A 58 3.00 13.00 3.30
N PHE A 59 3.00 12.19 4.37
CA PHE A 59 2.31 12.49 5.63
C PHE A 59 3.12 13.38 6.60
N GLY A 60 4.34 13.80 6.22
CA GLY A 60 5.16 14.74 7.01
C GLY A 60 5.77 14.14 8.28
N GLN A 61 6.08 12.84 8.27
CA GLN A 61 6.78 12.11 9.34
C GLN A 61 8.20 11.75 8.92
#